data_AF-A0AAV5L9X9-F1
#
_entry.id   AF-A0AAV5L9X9-F1
#
_cell.length_a   1.000
_cell.length_b   1.000
_cell.length_c   1.000
_cell.angle_alpha   90.00
_cell.angle_beta   90.00
_cell.angle_gamma   90.00
#
_symmetry.space_group_name_H-M   'P 1'
#
loop_
_entity.id
_entity.type
_entity.pdbx_description
1 polymer ?
#
loop_
_entity_poly.entity_id
_entity_poly.type
_entity_poly.pdbx_seq_one_letter_code
_entity_poly.pdbx_strand_id
1 'polypeptide(L)' 'MGASLILESFNQGRLKENMASFNLKLNDQDLLEIDKLEEKKIMRGEFLVNDTRSPYKTIDDL' A
#
# COMPACT_ATOMS: atom_id res chain seq x y z
N MET A 1 -14.96 -4.01 4.26
CA MET A 1 -14.54 -4.61 2.96
C MET A 1 -13.20 -5.30 3.16
N GLY A 2 -12.91 -6.36 2.41
CA GLY A 2 -11.61 -7.04 2.48
C GLY A 2 -10.77 -6.70 1.25
N ALA A 3 -9.44 -6.77 1.39
CA ALA A 3 -8.49 -6.62 0.30
C ALA A 3 -7.52 -7.81 0.30
N SER A 4 -7.01 -8.18 -0.88
CA SER A 4 -5.91 -9.14 -1.01
C SER A 4 -4.57 -8.40 -1.01
N LEU A 5 -3.54 -8.99 -0.40
CA LEU A 5 -2.21 -8.40 -0.31
C LEU A 5 -1.25 -9.10 -1.26
N ILE A 6 -0.42 -8.33 -1.96
CA ILE A 6 0.73 -8.81 -2.72
C ILE A 6 1.97 -8.37 -1.95
N LEU A 7 2.70 -9.33 -1.38
CA LEU A 7 3.88 -9.08 -0.56
C LEU A 7 5.13 -9.56 -1.31
N GLU A 8 6.09 -8.67 -1.49
CA GLU A 8 7.36 -8.99 -2.16
C GLU A 8 8.49 -9.16 -1.13
N SER A 9 9.20 -10.29 -1.20
CA SER A 9 10.44 -10.51 -0.45
C SER A 9 11.24 -11.65 -1.06
N PHE A 10 12.57 -11.51 -1.10
CA PHE A 10 13.50 -12.61 -1.43
C PHE A 10 14.02 -13.32 -0.17
N ASN A 11 13.76 -12.77 1.02
CA ASN A 11 14.15 -13.39 2.28
C ASN A 11 13.11 -14.43 2.69
N GLN A 12 13.53 -15.70 2.79
CA GLN A 12 12.65 -16.82 3.13
C GLN A 12 12.02 -16.71 4.53
N GLY A 13 12.73 -16.12 5.50
CA GLY A 13 12.20 -15.88 6.84
C GLY A 13 11.03 -14.90 6.79
N ARG A 14 11.21 -13.76 6.11
CA ARG A 14 10.15 -12.76 5.91
C ARG A 14 8.96 -13.31 5.14
N LEU A 15 9.18 -14.17 4.14
CA LEU A 15 8.08 -14.82 3.42
C LEU A 15 7.24 -15.71 4.35
N LYS A 16 7.88 -16.47 5.24
CA LYS A 16 7.17 -17.29 6.23
C LYS A 16 6.37 -16.44 7.21
N GLU A 17 6.97 -15.35 7.70
CA GLU A 17 6.31 -14.44 8.64
C GLU A 17 5.12 -13.71 8.00
N ASN A 18 5.27 -13.21 6.78
CA ASN A 18 4.20 -12.59 6.01
C ASN A 18 2.97 -13.51 5.88
N MET A 19 3.20 -14.81 5.63
CA MET A 19 2.13 -15.81 5.55
C MET A 19 1.53 -16.14 6.92
N ALA A 20 2.26 -15.97 8.02
CA ALA A 20 1.72 -16.22 9.36
C ALA A 20 0.60 -15.25 9.75
N SER A 21 0.48 -14.11 9.05
CA SER A 21 -0.59 -13.12 9.26
C SER A 21 -2.01 -13.67 9.07
N PHE A 22 -2.21 -14.76 8.31
CA PHE A 22 -3.53 -15.38 8.13
C PHE A 22 -4.16 -15.90 9.42
N ASN A 23 -3.35 -16.18 10.45
CA ASN A 23 -3.83 -16.67 11.74
C ASN A 23 -4.02 -15.55 12.77
N LEU A 24 -3.73 -14.30 12.41
CA LEU A 24 -3.84 -13.15 13.28
C LEU A 24 -5.16 -12.42 13.04
N LYS A 25 -5.83 -12.02 14.12
CA LYS A 25 -7.00 -11.14 14.07
C LYS A 25 -6.78 -9.96 14.99
N LEU A 26 -6.84 -8.76 14.42
CA LEU A 26 -6.78 -7.50 15.17
C LEU A 26 -8.10 -7.27 15.90
N ASN A 27 -8.03 -6.67 17.09
CA ASN A 27 -9.21 -6.25 17.83
C ASN A 27 -9.68 -4.86 17.35
N ASP A 28 -10.86 -4.43 17.82
CA ASP A 28 -11.45 -3.16 17.37
C ASP A 28 -10.61 -1.93 17.75
N GLN A 29 -9.90 -1.97 18.88
CA GLN A 29 -9.02 -0.89 19.30
C GLN A 29 -7.79 -0.78 18.39
N ASP A 30 -7.20 -1.91 17.99
CA ASP A 30 -6.07 -1.94 17.06
C ASP A 30 -6.46 -1.29 15.72
N LEU A 31 -7.66 -1.62 15.22
CA LEU A 31 -8.19 -1.05 13.97
C LEU A 31 -8.42 0.47 14.09
N LEU A 32 -8.98 0.93 15.21
CA LEU A 32 -9.18 2.36 15.47
C LEU A 32 -7.87 3.14 15.54
N GLU A 33 -6.79 2.55 16.05
CA GLU A 33 -5.48 3.21 16.04
C GLU A 33 -4.85 3.24 14.64
N ILE A 34 -5.07 2.21 13.82
CA ILE A 34 -4.61 2.20 12.42
C ILE A 34 -5.31 3.29 11.61
N ASP A 35 -6.60 3.50 11.81
CA ASP A 35 -7.38 4.53 11.09
C ASP A 35 -6.92 5.97 11.41
N LYS A 36 -6.15 6.17 12.49
CA LYS A 36 -5.58 7.48 12.85
C LYS A 36 -4.21 7.74 12.25
N LEU A 37 -3.59 6.74 11.60
CA LEU A 37 -2.29 6.90 10.98
C LEU A 37 -2.36 7.88 9.80
N GLU A 38 -1.28 8.62 9.57
CA GLU A 38 -1.20 9.57 8.46
C GLU A 38 -1.29 8.83 7.11
N GLU A 39 -2.24 9.24 6.27
CA GLU A 39 -2.39 8.68 4.93
C GLU A 39 -1.23 9.09 4.01
N LYS A 40 -0.68 8.13 3.27
CA LYS A 40 0.43 8.38 2.35
C LYS A 40 0.35 7.56 1.07
N LYS A 41 0.24 8.24 -0.08
CA LYS A 41 0.39 7.63 -1.41
C LYS A 41 1.89 7.53 -1.76
N ILE A 42 2.47 6.34 -1.57
CA ILE A 42 3.91 6.12 -1.82
C ILE A 42 4.22 6.10 -3.32
N MET A 43 3.44 5.34 -4.11
CA MET A 43 3.58 5.28 -5.56
C MET A 43 2.65 6.29 -6.22
N ARG A 44 3.16 7.51 -6.46
CA ARG A 44 2.39 8.61 -7.06
C ARG A 44 2.33 8.59 -8.59
N GLY A 45 3.17 7.77 -9.24
CA GLY A 45 3.19 7.66 -10.70
C GLY A 45 3.84 8.85 -11.42
N GLU A 46 4.70 9.62 -10.73
CA GLU A 46 5.32 10.84 -11.26
C GLU A 46 6.06 10.67 -12.59
N PHE A 47 6.60 9.48 -12.84
CA PHE A 47 7.25 9.13 -14.10
C PHE A 47 6.30 9.08 -15.32
N LEU A 48 4.98 9.05 -15.10
CA LEU A 48 3.96 9.11 -16.14
C LEU A 48 3.50 10.55 -16.43
N VAL A 49 3.89 11.54 -15.64
CA VAL A 49 3.40 12.92 -15.74
C VAL A 49 4.36 13.76 -16.59
N ASN A 50 3.81 14.49 -17.57
CA ASN A 50 4.57 15.43 -18.38
C ASN A 50 3.65 16.46 -19.04
N ASP A 51 4.01 17.74 -18.94
CA ASP A 51 3.20 18.85 -19.46
C ASP A 51 2.99 18.84 -20.99
N THR A 52 3.96 18.30 -21.76
CA THR A 52 3.98 18.42 -23.23
C THR A 52 3.76 17.10 -23.97
N ARG A 53 4.09 15.96 -23.35
CA ARG A 53 4.14 14.66 -24.02
C ARG A 53 3.29 13.58 -23.35
N SER A 54 2.79 13.82 -22.15
CA SER A 54 1.91 12.89 -21.45
C SER A 54 0.45 13.37 -21.54
N PRO A 55 -0.52 12.44 -21.58
CA PRO A 55 -1.91 12.80 -21.34
C PRO A 55 -2.14 13.37 -19.92
N TYR A 56 -1.27 13.07 -18.96
CA TYR A 56 -1.34 13.57 -17.59
C TYR A 56 -0.34 14.70 -17.40
N LYS A 57 -0.82 15.95 -17.26
CA LYS A 57 0.04 17.13 -17.13
C LYS A 57 0.51 17.36 -15.71
N THR A 58 -0.32 16.97 -14.76
CA THR A 58 -0.06 17.04 -13.31
C THR A 58 -0.34 15.68 -12.66
N ILE A 59 0.05 15.53 -11.39
CA ILE A 59 -0.26 14.31 -10.62
C ILE A 59 -1.74 14.19 -10.32
N ASP A 60 -2.45 15.31 -10.20
CA ASP A 60 -3.88 15.30 -9.88
C ASP A 60 -4.73 14.86 -11.08
N ASP A 61 -4.17 14.91 -12.29
CA ASP A 61 -4.79 14.35 -13.50
C ASP A 61 -4.75 12.80 -13.52
N LEU A 62 -3.95 12.17 -12.65
CA LEU A 62 -3.72 10.73 -12.56
C LEU A 62 -4.41 10.07 -11.36
#